data_AF-A0A369IZH8-F1
#
_entry.id   AF-A0A369IZH8-F1
#
_cell.length_a   1.000
_cell.length_b   1.000
_cell.length_c   1.000
_cell.angle_alpha   90.00
_cell.angle_beta   90.00
_cell.angle_gamma   90.00
#
_symmetry.space_group_name_H-M   'P 1'
#
loop_
_entity.id
_entity.type
_entity.pdbx_description
1 polymer ?
#
loop_
_entity_poly.entity_id
_entity_poly.type
_entity_poly.pdbx_seq_one_letter_code
_entity_poly.pdbx_strand_id
1 'polypeptide(L)'
;MATTSSNHLQAFFDGYPEFTYNPSNPATSEFNRMARLLQWSQYERNENKDYFKDALVKEFNTIYGTDENSLESWQTLCRVLNITPVPETLKTLRSFQESQRHFRELGRFGGPAEFK
;
A
#
# COMPACT_ATOMS: atom_id res chain seq x y z
N MET A 1 -20.76 -13.27 -1.10
CA MET A 1 -20.78 -12.62 -2.42
C MET A 1 -19.45 -11.90 -2.58
N ALA A 2 -18.50 -12.48 -3.33
CA ALA A 2 -17.19 -11.88 -3.55
C ALA A 2 -17.34 -10.65 -4.43
N THR A 3 -16.94 -9.49 -3.93
CA THR A 3 -16.95 -8.23 -4.67
C THR A 3 -15.89 -8.31 -5.78
N THR A 4 -16.35 -8.34 -7.02
CA THR A 4 -15.54 -8.28 -8.24
C THR A 4 -14.94 -6.87 -8.38
N SER A 5 -13.87 -6.55 -7.64
CA SER A 5 -12.95 -5.50 -8.10
C SER A 5 -12.23 -6.05 -9.32
N SER A 6 -11.99 -5.21 -10.34
CA SER A 6 -11.10 -5.58 -11.45
C SER A 6 -9.77 -6.03 -10.86
N ASN A 7 -9.51 -7.33 -10.86
CA ASN A 7 -8.40 -7.94 -10.14
C ASN A 7 -7.12 -7.78 -10.99
N HIS A 8 -6.60 -6.55 -11.05
CA HIS A 8 -5.40 -6.19 -11.79
C HIS A 8 -4.19 -6.99 -11.31
N LEU A 9 -4.21 -7.39 -10.03
CA LEU A 9 -3.24 -8.33 -9.47
C LEU A 9 -3.38 -9.73 -10.06
N GLN A 10 -4.61 -10.27 -10.13
CA GLN A 10 -4.85 -11.56 -10.78
C GLN A 10 -4.37 -11.52 -12.24
N ALA A 11 -4.70 -10.48 -12.99
CA ALA A 11 -4.25 -10.33 -14.37
C ALA A 11 -2.71 -10.32 -14.51
N PHE A 12 -2.00 -9.70 -13.56
CA PHE A 12 -0.54 -9.76 -13.51
C PHE A 12 -0.03 -11.19 -13.28
N PHE A 13 -0.60 -11.91 -12.30
CA PHE A 13 -0.15 -13.27 -11.99
C PHE A 13 -0.56 -14.31 -13.03
N ASP A 14 -1.68 -14.12 -13.72
CA ASP A 14 -2.15 -14.98 -14.81
C ASP A 14 -1.18 -14.98 -16.02
N GLY A 15 -0.30 -13.98 -16.10
CA GLY A 15 0.80 -13.94 -17.08
C GLY A 15 1.85 -15.05 -16.88
N TYR A 16 1.80 -15.80 -15.77
CA TYR A 16 2.77 -16.83 -15.42
C TYR A 16 2.06 -18.18 -15.19
N PRO A 17 1.92 -19.03 -16.24
CA PRO A 17 1.14 -20.26 -16.17
C PRO A 17 1.61 -21.27 -15.12
N GLU A 18 2.89 -21.25 -14.75
CA GLU A 18 3.47 -22.13 -13.72
C GLU A 18 3.14 -21.68 -12.29
N PHE A 19 2.52 -20.50 -12.12
CA PHE A 19 2.24 -19.92 -10.83
C PHE A 19 0.73 -19.77 -10.58
N THR A 20 0.24 -20.33 -9.48
CA THR A 20 -1.15 -20.13 -9.04
C THR A 20 -1.21 -19.06 -7.96
N TYR A 21 -1.79 -17.89 -8.26
CA TYR A 21 -1.95 -16.80 -7.29
C TYR A 21 -2.94 -17.14 -6.17
N ASN A 22 -2.55 -16.91 -4.92
CA ASN A 22 -3.44 -17.00 -3.76
C ASN A 22 -3.82 -15.60 -3.24
N PRO A 23 -5.06 -15.12 -3.46
CA PRO A 23 -5.49 -13.79 -3.03
C PRO A 23 -5.65 -13.66 -1.50
N SER A 24 -5.63 -14.76 -0.74
CA SER A 24 -5.62 -14.71 0.73
C SER A 24 -4.24 -14.34 1.30
N ASN A 25 -3.18 -14.42 0.49
CA ASN A 25 -1.84 -13.99 0.89
C ASN A 25 -1.60 -12.52 0.52
N PRO A 26 -0.72 -11.80 1.24
CA PRO A 26 -0.27 -10.49 0.80
C PRO A 26 0.31 -10.54 -0.61
N ALA A 27 -0.11 -9.63 -1.49
CA ALA A 27 0.31 -9.63 -2.90
C ALA A 27 1.85 -9.56 -3.06
N THR A 28 2.54 -8.84 -2.18
CA THR A 28 4.01 -8.76 -2.14
C THR A 28 4.64 -10.10 -1.77
N SER A 29 4.03 -10.88 -0.89
CA SER A 29 4.47 -12.24 -0.54
C SER A 29 4.30 -13.18 -1.74
N GLU A 30 3.19 -13.07 -2.48
CA GLU A 30 2.94 -13.86 -3.69
C GLU A 30 3.92 -13.50 -4.82
N PHE A 31 4.22 -12.22 -5.04
CA PHE A 31 5.27 -11.78 -5.98
C PHE A 31 6.63 -12.40 -5.63
N ASN A 32 7.01 -12.38 -4.35
CA ASN A 32 8.26 -12.99 -3.89
C ASN A 32 8.24 -14.53 -3.98
N ARG A 33 7.06 -15.15 -3.87
CA ARG A 33 6.91 -16.60 -4.06
C ARG A 33 7.10 -16.96 -5.53
N MET A 34 6.47 -16.21 -6.43
CA MET A 34 6.60 -16.39 -7.88
C MET A 34 8.03 -16.18 -8.37
N ALA A 35 8.68 -15.09 -7.95
CA ALA A 35 10.07 -14.81 -8.34
C ALA A 35 11.03 -15.92 -7.90
N ARG A 36 10.78 -16.57 -6.76
CA ARG A 36 11.55 -17.73 -6.29
C ARG A 36 11.24 -18.99 -7.11
N LEU A 37 9.97 -19.23 -7.44
CA LEU A 37 9.55 -20.38 -8.25
C LEU A 37 10.17 -20.33 -9.65
N LEU A 38 10.11 -19.17 -10.30
CA LEU A 38 10.65 -18.93 -11.64
C LEU A 38 12.17 -18.68 -11.65
N GLN A 39 12.82 -18.76 -10.48
CA GLN A 39 14.26 -18.55 -10.30
C GLN A 39 14.77 -17.24 -10.92
N TRP A 40 13.98 -16.17 -10.81
CA TRP A 40 14.34 -14.88 -11.38
C TRP A 40 15.65 -14.35 -10.83
N SER A 41 16.50 -13.89 -11.74
CA SER A 41 17.65 -13.07 -11.44
C SER A 41 17.22 -11.74 -10.80
N GLN A 42 18.17 -11.04 -10.17
CA GLN A 42 17.92 -9.71 -9.61
C GLN A 42 17.46 -8.70 -10.68
N TYR A 43 17.91 -8.88 -11.93
CA TYR A 43 17.52 -8.06 -13.06
C TYR A 43 16.04 -8.27 -13.41
N GLU A 44 15.64 -9.52 -13.66
CA GLU A 44 14.24 -9.87 -13.98
C GLU A 44 13.30 -9.48 -12.83
N ARG A 45 13.74 -9.68 -11.59
CA ARG A 45 12.95 -9.27 -10.42
C ARG A 45 12.72 -7.77 -10.38
N ASN A 46 13.70 -6.96 -10.80
CA ASN A 46 13.55 -5.51 -10.83
C ASN A 46 12.62 -5.07 -11.96
N GLU A 47 12.75 -5.62 -13.17
CA GLU A 47 11.85 -5.31 -14.29
C GLU A 47 10.40 -5.68 -13.96
N ASN A 48 10.17 -6.91 -13.47
CA ASN A 48 8.83 -7.39 -13.13
C ASN A 48 8.24 -6.69 -11.90
N LYS A 49 9.08 -6.09 -11.05
CA LYS A 49 8.61 -5.31 -9.90
C LYS A 49 7.90 -4.03 -10.33
N ASP A 50 8.27 -3.43 -11.45
CA ASP A 50 7.60 -2.22 -11.93
C ASP A 50 6.23 -2.54 -12.52
N TYR A 51 6.09 -3.63 -13.29
CA TYR A 51 4.78 -4.14 -13.72
C TYR A 51 3.88 -4.54 -12.53
N PHE A 52 4.47 -5.16 -11.51
CA PHE A 52 3.74 -5.51 -10.29
C PHE A 52 3.25 -4.27 -9.51
N LYS A 53 4.07 -3.22 -9.42
CA LYS A 53 3.66 -1.94 -8.83
C LYS A 53 2.52 -1.29 -9.61
N ASP A 54 2.59 -1.31 -10.95
CA ASP A 54 1.53 -0.76 -11.79
C ASP A 54 0.20 -1.49 -11.57
N ALA A 55 0.23 -2.83 -11.49
CA ALA A 55 -0.95 -3.63 -11.14
C ALA A 55 -1.50 -3.28 -9.74
N LEU A 56 -0.62 -3.11 -8.73
CA LEU A 56 -1.03 -2.66 -7.38
C LEU A 56 -1.69 -1.28 -7.40
N VAL A 57 -1.12 -0.34 -8.15
CA VAL A 57 -1.67 1.02 -8.26
C VAL A 57 -3.01 1.00 -8.98
N LYS A 58 -3.17 0.20 -10.03
CA LYS A 58 -4.46 0.04 -10.72
C LYS A 58 -5.53 -0.61 -9.83
N GLU A 59 -5.18 -1.63 -9.06
CA GLU A 59 -6.07 -2.23 -8.06
C GLU A 59 -6.48 -1.19 -7.01
N PHE A 60 -5.50 -0.47 -6.47
CA PHE A 60 -5.73 0.59 -5.49
C PHE A 60 -6.65 1.67 -6.05
N ASN A 61 -6.39 2.16 -7.26
CA ASN A 61 -7.18 3.17 -7.94
C ASN A 61 -8.58 2.68 -8.32
N THR A 62 -8.77 1.37 -8.50
CA THR A 62 -10.09 0.78 -8.72
C THR A 62 -10.93 0.77 -7.44
N ILE A 63 -10.30 0.50 -6.29
CA ILE A 63 -10.98 0.43 -4.99
C ILE A 63 -11.22 1.83 -4.41
N TYR A 64 -10.23 2.70 -4.52
CA TYR A 64 -10.22 4.01 -3.88
C TYR A 64 -10.31 5.18 -4.86
N GLY A 65 -10.40 4.95 -6.18
CA GLY A 65 -10.40 6.04 -7.16
C GLY A 65 -9.00 6.59 -7.47
N THR A 66 -8.89 7.34 -8.58
CA THR A 66 -7.64 7.96 -9.05
C THR A 66 -7.46 9.41 -8.59
N ASP A 67 -8.48 10.01 -7.96
CA ASP A 67 -8.45 11.41 -7.56
C ASP A 67 -7.84 11.57 -6.16
N GLU A 68 -6.58 12.01 -6.13
CA GLU A 68 -5.85 12.31 -4.89
C GLU A 68 -6.53 13.42 -4.05
N ASN A 69 -7.41 14.23 -4.65
CA ASN A 69 -8.18 15.27 -3.97
C ASN A 69 -9.57 14.80 -3.52
N SER A 70 -9.94 13.55 -3.78
CA SER A 70 -11.22 13.00 -3.36
C SER A 70 -11.19 12.69 -1.86
N LEU A 71 -11.85 13.53 -1.08
CA LEU A 71 -12.01 13.34 0.36
C LEU A 71 -12.68 11.99 0.70
N GLU A 72 -13.65 11.57 -0.11
CA GLU A 72 -14.38 10.31 0.07
C GLU A 72 -13.46 9.09 -0.06
N SER A 73 -12.54 9.14 -1.02
CA SER A 73 -11.52 8.11 -1.27
C SER A 73 -10.57 7.96 -0.08
N TRP A 74 -10.08 9.09 0.44
CA TRP A 74 -9.23 9.12 1.62
C TRP A 74 -9.96 8.72 2.91
N GLN A 75 -11.22 9.11 3.09
CA GLN A 75 -12.03 8.70 4.23
C GLN A 75 -12.28 7.18 4.21
N THR A 76 -12.55 6.61 3.04
CA THR A 76 -12.71 5.16 2.86
C THR A 76 -11.42 4.44 3.23
N LEU A 77 -10.26 4.92 2.76
CA LEU A 77 -8.96 4.39 3.13
C LEU A 77 -8.70 4.48 4.64
N CYS A 78 -8.95 5.64 5.26
CA CYS A 78 -8.77 5.82 6.71
C CYS A 78 -9.68 4.90 7.54
N ARG A 79 -10.92 4.64 7.10
CA ARG A 79 -11.84 3.69 7.75
C ARG A 79 -11.31 2.25 7.64
N VAL A 80 -10.86 1.83 6.46
CA VAL A 80 -10.27 0.49 6.27
C VAL A 80 -9.02 0.30 7.13
N LEU A 81 -8.21 1.35 7.28
CA LEU A 81 -6.99 1.34 8.09
C LEU A 81 -7.23 1.60 9.59
N ASN A 82 -8.48 1.74 10.04
CA ASN A 82 -8.86 2.09 11.42
C ASN A 82 -8.11 3.31 11.98
N ILE A 83 -7.85 4.31 11.13
CA ILE A 83 -7.21 5.56 11.55
C ILE A 83 -8.27 6.48 12.18
N THR A 84 -8.11 6.78 13.48
CA THR A 84 -9.01 7.67 14.23
C THR A 84 -8.28 8.89 14.78
N PRO A 85 -8.89 10.09 14.72
CA PRO A 85 -10.17 10.40 14.09
C PRO A 85 -10.06 10.42 12.55
N VAL A 86 -11.10 9.93 11.88
CA VAL A 86 -11.18 10.03 10.41
C VAL A 86 -11.25 11.52 10.05
N PRO A 87 -10.33 12.05 9.24
CA PRO A 87 -10.30 13.47 8.95
C PRO A 87 -11.56 13.88 8.18
N GLU A 88 -12.24 14.92 8.68
CA GLU A 88 -13.39 15.52 8.01
C GLU A 88 -12.98 16.31 6.76
N THR A 89 -11.69 16.68 6.61
CA THR A 89 -11.17 17.34 5.40
C THR A 89 -9.71 16.95 5.09
N LEU A 90 -9.31 16.98 3.81
CA LEU A 90 -7.93 16.67 3.41
C LEU A 90 -6.89 17.62 4.03
N LYS A 91 -7.29 18.87 4.29
CA LYS A 91 -6.46 19.87 4.97
C LYS A 91 -6.10 19.42 6.40
N THR A 92 -7.07 18.86 7.13
CA THR A 92 -6.83 18.35 8.49
C THR A 92 -5.91 17.14 8.52
N LEU A 93 -6.00 16.23 7.53
CA LEU A 93 -5.08 15.09 7.42
C LEU A 93 -3.63 15.55 7.18
N ARG A 94 -3.43 16.51 6.25
CA ARG A 94 -2.10 17.02 5.92
C ARG A 94 -1.45 17.76 7.08
N SER A 95 -2.20 18.63 7.76
CA SER A 95 -1.72 19.33 8.96
C SER A 95 -1.42 18.36 10.11
N PHE A 96 -2.19 17.29 10.26
CA PHE A 96 -1.92 16.26 11.26
C PHE A 96 -0.66 15.46 10.94
N GLN A 97 -0.44 15.07 9.68
CA GLN A 97 0.79 14.39 9.24
C GLN A 97 2.03 15.27 9.44
N GLU A 98 1.93 16.57 9.16
CA GLU A 98 2.99 17.54 9.40
C GLU A 98 3.28 17.70 10.90
N SER A 99 2.23 17.79 11.73
CA SER A 99 2.36 17.84 13.19
C SER A 99 2.98 16.56 13.77
N GLN A 100 2.57 15.38 13.30
CA GLN A 100 3.15 14.10 13.71
C GLN A 100 4.62 13.95 13.28
N ARG A 101 4.97 14.40 12.07
CA ARG A 101 6.36 14.42 11.60
C ARG A 101 7.21 15.30 12.51
N HIS A 102 6.73 16.50 12.82
CA HIS A 102 7.42 17.44 13.70
C HIS A 102 7.57 16.88 15.12
N PHE A 103 6.53 16.27 15.69
CA PHE A 103 6.60 15.67 17.02
C PHE A 103 7.56 14.47 17.07
N ARG A 104 7.60 13.63 16.03
CA ARG A 104 8.57 12.53 15.91
C ARG A 104 10.01 13.03 15.81
N GLU A 105 10.24 14.16 15.14
CA GLU A 105 11.55 14.80 15.07
C GLU A 105 11.95 15.38 16.43
N LEU A 106 11.03 16.05 17.15
CA LEU A 106 11.27 16.57 18.49
C LEU A 106 11.51 15.46 19.53
N GLY A 107 10.77 14.34 19.45
CA GLY A 107 10.96 13.17 20.31
C GLY A 107 12.29 12.45 20.11
N ARG A 108 13.00 12.68 19.00
CA ARG A 108 14.36 12.17 18.77
C ARG A 108 15.44 13.02 19.47
N PHE A 109 15.12 14.25 19.87
CA PHE A 109 16.05 15.13 20.61
C PHE A 109 15.89 15.07 22.14
N GLY A 110 14.89 14.34 22.64
CA GLY A 110 14.73 14.06 24.07
C GLY A 110 15.45 12.78 24.50
N GLY A 111 16.78 12.80 24.56
CA GLY A 111 17.53 11.85 25.39
C GLY A 111 17.13 12.02 26.87
N PRO A 112 17.33 11.01 27.74
CA PRO A 112 16.87 11.10 29.12
C PRO A 112 17.61 12.24 29.81
N ALA A 113 16.91 13.35 30.05
CA ALA A 113 17.32 14.30 31.06
C ALA A 113 17.15 13.55 32.40
N GLU A 114 18.26 13.06 32.93
CA GLU A 114 18.40 12.65 34.32
C GLU A 114 17.82 13.77 35.20
N PHE A 115 16.64 13.52 35.76
CA PHE A 115 16.14 14.27 36.90
C PHE A 115 16.36 13.43 38.14
N LYS A 116 17.53 13.67 38.74
CA LYS A 116 17.99 13.36 40.10
C LYS A 116 18.27 11.90 40.47
#